data_AF-A0A7D5SN68-F1
#
_entry.id   AF-A0A7D5SN68-F1
#
_cell.length_a   1.000
_cell.length_b   1.000
_cell.length_c   1.000
_cell.angle_alpha   90.00
_cell.angle_beta   90.00
_cell.angle_gamma   90.00
#
_symmetry.space_group_name_H-M   'P 1'
#
loop_
_entity.id
_entity.type
_entity.pdbx_description
1 polymer ?
#
loop_
_entity_poly.entity_id
_entity_poly.type
_entity_poly.pdbx_seq_one_letter_code
_entity_poly.pdbx_strand_id
1 'polypeptide(L)'
;MELWVLVAAIYLIYIFFFKKKKHKSGESYKAVKTPTRGLKTDTKNNKNIVSKDDSEDDALATFTLTSRRTVEYRISATPRQASSKSTGALAQWVQPGNEISAGGVVIAGGYLYFGQRMKPPGQSLSGYYNDGGEASLIDATLNVQPRPYHYEDGSLGYRPDYSSLSPESRGAYLSWLASDRGDVSCPIGYVFIYLYGLERRALVDSRDENISDDEFRSLFSEVERLRLVFFDNRSFRHYTSQLLEAMTILRLGMELSTDTCNEVGFSNGMIFKLSLSKAVDAGMPVSAGQALTWVKHHAEYALRTPARRCAKEFAVLFKQRYTIKYGDGMIIKPNKTRLRLDYRPASPSLPGVSLPVSDLPDPRGATPEPQIFPSAKIIPG
;
A
#
# COMPACT_ATOMS: atom_id res chain seq x y z
N MET A 1 29.31 55.34 -27.12
CA MET A 1 30.16 54.15 -26.88
C MET A 1 29.47 53.08 -26.00
N GLU A 2 28.41 53.41 -25.25
CA GLU A 2 27.87 52.46 -24.25
C GLU A 2 26.76 51.51 -24.73
N LEU A 3 26.02 51.84 -25.80
CA LEU A 3 24.92 50.98 -26.28
C LEU A 3 25.44 49.68 -26.92
N TRP A 4 26.58 49.74 -27.60
CA TRP A 4 27.22 48.58 -28.24
C TRP A 4 27.79 47.58 -27.23
N VAL A 5 28.20 48.06 -26.05
CA VAL A 5 28.70 47.21 -24.95
C VAL A 5 27.54 46.41 -24.33
N LEU A 6 26.37 47.06 -24.17
CA LEU A 6 25.16 46.41 -23.65
C LEU A 6 24.64 45.32 -24.61
N VAL A 7 24.63 45.60 -25.91
CA VAL A 7 24.23 44.61 -26.94
C VAL A 7 25.21 43.43 -26.98
N ALA A 8 26.52 43.68 -26.87
CA ALA A 8 27.52 42.61 -26.81
C ALA A 8 27.38 41.75 -25.54
N ALA A 9 27.09 42.36 -24.38
CA ALA A 9 26.87 41.64 -23.13
C ALA A 9 25.62 40.75 -23.18
N ILE A 10 24.50 41.24 -23.73
CA ILE A 10 23.26 40.46 -23.90
C ILE A 10 23.48 39.30 -24.87
N TYR A 11 24.23 39.53 -25.95
CA TYR A 11 24.55 38.47 -26.93
C TYR A 11 25.45 37.37 -26.34
N LEU A 12 26.41 37.73 -25.48
CA LEU A 12 27.25 36.77 -24.77
C LEU A 12 26.45 35.93 -23.76
N ILE A 13 25.52 36.55 -23.03
CA ILE A 13 24.61 35.85 -22.12
C ILE A 13 23.70 34.88 -22.90
N TYR A 14 23.19 35.28 -24.06
CA TYR A 14 22.39 34.41 -24.93
C TYR A 14 23.18 33.18 -25.41
N ILE A 15 24.45 33.35 -25.82
CA ILE A 15 25.31 32.23 -26.22
C ILE A 15 25.58 31.29 -25.04
N PHE A 16 25.77 31.81 -23.83
CA PHE A 16 26.06 31.00 -22.65
C PHE A 16 24.85 30.19 -22.16
N PHE A 17 23.64 30.73 -22.29
CA PHE A 17 22.42 30.09 -21.78
C PHE A 17 21.63 29.29 -22.83
N PHE A 18 21.67 29.68 -24.11
CA PHE A 18 20.77 29.11 -25.13
C PHE A 18 21.45 28.29 -26.22
N LYS A 19 22.78 28.15 -26.21
CA LYS A 19 23.48 27.27 -27.15
C LYS A 19 23.40 25.80 -26.69
N LYS A 20 22.20 25.24 -26.84
CA LYS A 20 21.86 23.84 -26.61
C LYS A 20 22.75 22.94 -27.49
N LYS A 21 23.44 21.99 -26.87
CA LYS A 21 24.21 20.93 -27.55
C LYS A 21 23.33 20.25 -28.60
N LYS A 22 23.71 20.35 -29.87
CA LYS A 22 23.20 19.49 -30.94
C LYS A 22 23.67 18.06 -30.67
N HIS A 23 22.77 17.18 -30.25
CA HIS A 23 22.99 15.75 -30.39
C HIS A 23 22.81 15.38 -31.86
N LYS A 24 23.84 14.77 -32.45
CA LYS A 24 23.81 14.18 -33.80
C LYS A 24 22.84 12.99 -33.84
N SER A 25 22.08 12.94 -34.91
CA SER A 25 21.22 11.85 -35.36
C SER A 25 21.99 10.78 -36.16
N GLY A 26 21.51 9.53 -36.13
CA GLY A 26 21.89 8.38 -36.97
C GLY A 26 22.77 7.37 -36.22
N GLU A 27 22.52 6.06 -36.19
CA GLU A 27 21.91 5.17 -37.19
C GLU A 27 21.19 3.95 -36.58
N SER A 28 20.29 3.40 -37.40
CA SER A 28 19.53 2.17 -37.23
C SER A 28 20.34 0.95 -37.66
N TYR A 29 20.29 -0.14 -36.90
CA TYR A 29 20.60 -1.48 -37.42
C TYR A 29 19.60 -2.54 -36.95
N LYS A 30 19.19 -3.34 -37.94
CA LYS A 30 18.14 -4.36 -37.95
C LYS A 30 18.52 -5.64 -37.19
N ALA A 31 17.50 -6.40 -36.82
CA ALA A 31 17.57 -7.78 -36.33
C ALA A 31 18.05 -8.77 -37.41
N VAL A 32 18.93 -9.72 -37.07
CA VAL A 32 19.04 -11.05 -37.69
C VAL A 32 19.60 -12.11 -36.71
N LYS A 33 18.77 -13.15 -36.47
CA LYS A 33 18.99 -14.61 -36.28
C LYS A 33 20.34 -15.18 -35.77
N THR A 34 20.23 -16.05 -34.76
CA THR A 34 21.14 -17.16 -34.37
C THR A 34 21.48 -18.08 -35.56
N PRO A 35 22.65 -18.79 -35.59
CA PRO A 35 22.82 -20.04 -34.81
C PRO A 35 24.25 -20.45 -34.36
N THR A 36 24.31 -21.17 -33.23
CA THR A 36 25.02 -22.45 -32.97
C THR A 36 26.56 -22.57 -32.84
N ARG A 37 26.94 -23.32 -31.77
CA ARG A 37 28.20 -24.05 -31.47
C ARG A 37 29.45 -23.20 -31.17
N GLY A 38 30.29 -23.52 -30.20
CA GLY A 38 30.38 -24.66 -29.30
C GLY A 38 31.77 -24.72 -28.67
N LEU A 39 31.83 -25.21 -27.44
CA LEU A 39 32.94 -25.92 -26.79
C LEU A 39 34.30 -25.19 -26.58
N LYS A 40 34.62 -24.98 -25.28
CA LYS A 40 35.88 -25.24 -24.53
C LYS A 40 37.21 -24.89 -25.22
N THR A 41 38.20 -24.28 -24.57
CA THR A 41 39.02 -24.81 -23.46
C THR A 41 39.93 -23.66 -23.00
N ASP A 42 39.96 -23.36 -21.71
CA ASP A 42 41.07 -23.65 -20.78
C ASP A 42 42.34 -22.79 -20.89
N THR A 43 42.85 -22.51 -19.69
CA THR A 43 44.27 -22.41 -19.32
C THR A 43 44.91 -21.02 -19.33
N LYS A 44 45.09 -20.53 -18.09
CA LYS A 44 46.27 -19.84 -17.53
C LYS A 44 46.94 -18.77 -18.40
N ASN A 45 46.99 -17.54 -17.87
CA ASN A 45 48.17 -17.18 -17.09
C ASN A 45 48.01 -15.86 -16.34
N ASN A 46 48.52 -15.94 -15.11
CA ASN A 46 48.79 -14.87 -14.18
C ASN A 46 49.93 -13.98 -14.72
N LYS A 47 49.80 -12.66 -14.60
CA LYS A 47 50.93 -11.73 -14.42
C LYS A 47 50.43 -10.41 -13.85
N ASN A 48 50.66 -10.26 -12.56
CA ASN A 48 50.64 -9.00 -11.83
C ASN A 48 51.70 -8.04 -12.39
N ILE A 49 51.33 -6.77 -12.57
CA ILE A 49 52.24 -5.63 -12.39
C ILE A 49 51.58 -4.73 -11.36
N VAL A 50 52.22 -4.66 -10.20
CA VAL A 50 51.96 -3.73 -9.12
C VAL A 50 52.70 -2.43 -9.44
N SER A 51 51.98 -1.31 -9.49
CA SER A 51 52.53 0.00 -9.19
C SER A 51 51.71 0.58 -8.06
N LYS A 52 52.37 0.67 -6.92
CA LYS A 52 51.91 1.11 -5.61
C LYS A 52 51.95 2.63 -5.57
N ASP A 53 50.85 3.26 -5.19
CA ASP A 53 50.87 4.60 -4.60
C ASP A 53 49.93 4.60 -3.39
N ASP A 54 50.48 5.00 -2.26
CA ASP A 54 49.94 4.80 -0.91
C ASP A 54 49.16 6.05 -0.46
N SER A 55 47.89 5.90 -0.09
CA SER A 55 47.29 6.59 1.07
C SER A 55 45.89 6.03 1.38
N GLU A 56 45.85 5.26 2.48
CA GLU A 56 44.66 4.86 3.26
C GLU A 56 44.12 6.12 4.00
N ASP A 57 42.84 6.35 4.33
CA ASP A 57 41.71 5.58 4.86
C ASP A 57 40.39 6.23 4.35
N ASP A 58 39.28 5.58 3.98
CA ASP A 58 38.39 4.69 4.74
C ASP A 58 37.91 3.52 3.87
N ALA A 59 38.36 2.32 4.22
CA ALA A 59 38.04 1.07 3.55
C ALA A 59 36.65 0.53 3.95
N LEU A 60 35.70 0.52 3.01
CA LEU A 60 34.52 -0.36 3.09
C LEU A 60 34.97 -1.80 2.82
N ALA A 61 35.07 -2.61 3.88
CA ALA A 61 35.36 -4.03 3.77
C ALA A 61 34.25 -4.75 2.98
N THR A 62 34.60 -5.26 1.80
CA THR A 62 33.77 -6.23 1.06
C THR A 62 34.11 -7.61 1.58
N PHE A 63 33.24 -8.20 2.41
CA PHE A 63 33.37 -9.59 2.81
C PHE A 63 32.70 -10.50 1.77
N THR A 64 33.50 -11.29 1.07
CA THR A 64 33.04 -12.41 0.26
C THR A 64 32.88 -13.66 1.13
N LEU A 65 31.64 -13.99 1.49
CA LEU A 65 31.32 -15.26 2.14
C LEU A 65 31.46 -16.40 1.12
N THR A 66 32.59 -17.11 1.19
CA THR A 66 32.79 -18.34 0.42
C THR A 66 32.20 -19.51 1.22
N SER A 67 30.89 -19.70 1.16
CA SER A 67 30.25 -20.89 1.74
C SER A 67 30.49 -22.08 0.81
N ARG A 68 31.45 -22.93 1.17
CA ARG A 68 31.71 -24.21 0.50
C ARG A 68 30.75 -25.27 1.07
N ARG A 69 29.45 -25.14 0.79
CA ARG A 69 28.42 -26.18 0.92
C ARG A 69 27.31 -25.87 -0.09
N THR A 70 27.29 -26.62 -1.18
CA THR A 70 26.17 -26.69 -2.12
C THR A 70 24.98 -27.29 -1.37
N VAL A 71 24.11 -26.44 -0.83
CA VAL A 71 22.74 -26.83 -0.51
C VAL A 71 21.93 -26.54 -1.77
N GLU A 72 21.50 -27.60 -2.45
CA GLU A 72 20.49 -27.49 -3.51
C GLU A 72 19.22 -26.94 -2.90
N TYR A 73 18.96 -25.64 -3.09
CA TYR A 73 17.62 -25.10 -2.90
C TYR A 73 16.76 -25.61 -4.05
N ARG A 74 16.13 -26.77 -3.83
CA ARG A 74 15.04 -27.23 -4.68
C ARG A 74 13.88 -26.29 -4.42
N ILE A 75 13.67 -25.32 -5.31
CA ILE A 75 12.41 -24.58 -5.40
C ILE A 75 11.38 -25.62 -5.82
N SER A 76 10.76 -26.27 -4.84
CA SER A 76 9.53 -27.02 -5.05
C SER A 76 8.44 -25.99 -5.32
N ALA A 77 8.40 -25.47 -6.55
CA ALA A 77 7.17 -24.93 -7.08
C ALA A 77 6.23 -26.12 -7.20
N THR A 78 5.45 -26.39 -6.14
CA THR A 78 4.29 -27.28 -6.25
C THR A 78 3.44 -26.71 -7.37
N PRO A 79 3.23 -27.45 -8.47
CA PRO A 79 2.33 -27.02 -9.51
C PRO A 79 0.97 -26.79 -8.85
N ARG A 80 0.38 -25.60 -9.07
CA ARG A 80 -1.03 -25.36 -8.75
C ARG A 80 -1.83 -26.46 -9.44
N GLN A 81 -2.33 -27.43 -8.67
CA GLN A 81 -3.45 -28.25 -9.13
C GLN A 81 -4.67 -27.34 -9.15
N ALA A 82 -4.85 -26.61 -10.25
CA ALA A 82 -6.10 -25.98 -10.58
C ALA A 82 -7.08 -27.10 -10.92
N SER A 83 -7.66 -27.74 -9.89
CA SER A 83 -8.89 -28.50 -10.09
C SER A 83 -9.95 -27.49 -10.53
N SER A 84 -10.61 -27.76 -11.67
CA SER A 84 -11.67 -26.91 -12.19
C SER A 84 -12.83 -26.87 -11.19
N LYS A 85 -12.88 -25.84 -10.35
CA LYS A 85 -13.88 -25.64 -9.29
C LYS A 85 -15.26 -25.21 -9.84
N SER A 86 -15.76 -25.83 -10.92
CA SER A 86 -17.08 -25.48 -11.46
C SER A 86 -18.24 -26.16 -10.71
N THR A 87 -17.98 -27.23 -9.96
CA THR A 87 -19.01 -28.06 -9.29
C THR A 87 -19.06 -27.95 -7.77
N GLY A 88 -18.15 -27.19 -7.15
CA GLY A 88 -18.10 -27.06 -5.69
C GLY A 88 -19.26 -26.25 -5.09
N ALA A 89 -19.53 -26.45 -3.80
CA ALA A 89 -20.49 -25.65 -3.04
C ALA A 89 -20.13 -24.16 -3.08
N LEU A 90 -21.12 -23.32 -3.35
CA LEU A 90 -20.97 -21.87 -3.36
C LEU A 90 -20.64 -21.37 -1.96
N ALA A 91 -19.68 -20.45 -1.89
CA ALA A 91 -19.32 -19.76 -0.67
C ALA A 91 -20.52 -19.00 -0.11
N GLN A 92 -20.74 -19.15 1.19
CA GLN A 92 -21.72 -18.40 1.95
C GLN A 92 -20.99 -17.49 2.93
N TRP A 93 -21.51 -16.27 3.07
CA TRP A 93 -21.08 -15.37 4.14
C TRP A 93 -21.73 -15.81 5.45
N VAL A 94 -20.90 -16.11 6.45
CA VAL A 94 -21.33 -16.58 7.76
C VAL A 94 -21.42 -15.39 8.70
N GLN A 95 -22.64 -15.03 9.09
CA GLN A 95 -22.88 -13.99 10.10
C GLN A 95 -22.48 -14.49 11.50
N PRO A 96 -22.13 -13.58 12.43
CA PRO A 96 -21.93 -13.94 13.84
C PRO A 96 -23.15 -14.67 14.42
N GLY A 97 -22.90 -15.70 15.22
CA GLY A 97 -23.94 -16.55 15.80
C GLY A 97 -24.39 -17.71 14.92
N ASN A 98 -24.05 -17.71 13.62
CA ASN A 98 -24.23 -18.87 12.76
C ASN A 98 -23.00 -19.78 12.86
N GLU A 99 -23.21 -21.00 13.33
CA GLU A 99 -22.12 -21.96 13.50
C GLU A 99 -21.75 -22.65 12.19
N ILE A 100 -20.45 -22.79 11.96
CA ILE A 100 -19.88 -23.69 10.97
C ILE A 100 -18.93 -24.68 11.62
N SER A 101 -18.69 -25.80 10.95
CA SER A 101 -17.69 -26.79 11.36
C SER A 101 -16.70 -27.04 10.23
N ALA A 102 -15.42 -26.96 10.55
CA ALA A 102 -14.33 -27.27 9.63
C ALA A 102 -13.22 -28.01 10.39
N GLY A 103 -12.76 -29.16 9.88
CA GLY A 103 -11.68 -29.91 10.52
C GLY A 103 -11.93 -30.33 11.97
N GLY A 104 -13.20 -30.52 12.36
CA GLY A 104 -13.61 -30.85 13.73
C GLY A 104 -13.65 -29.65 14.69
N VAL A 105 -13.43 -28.43 14.22
CA VAL A 105 -13.51 -27.19 15.00
C VAL A 105 -14.84 -26.50 14.69
N VAL A 106 -15.59 -26.13 15.73
CA VAL A 106 -16.82 -25.34 15.63
C VAL A 106 -16.47 -23.86 15.75
N ILE A 107 -16.96 -23.04 14.82
CA ILE A 107 -16.72 -21.60 14.77
C ILE A 107 -18.07 -20.90 14.74
N ALA A 108 -18.34 -20.09 15.77
CA ALA A 108 -19.57 -19.29 15.91
C ALA A 108 -19.34 -17.78 15.73
N GLY A 109 -18.07 -17.35 15.69
CA GLY A 109 -17.70 -15.94 15.65
C GLY A 109 -18.06 -15.22 14.34
N GLY A 110 -18.36 -15.95 13.27
CA GLY A 110 -18.76 -15.42 11.97
C GLY A 110 -17.73 -14.50 11.31
N TYR A 111 -18.23 -13.65 10.41
CA TYR A 111 -17.49 -12.73 9.55
C TYR A 111 -16.49 -13.42 8.60
N LEU A 112 -16.91 -14.54 8.01
CA LEU A 112 -16.05 -15.36 7.16
C LEU A 112 -16.83 -15.94 5.99
N TYR A 113 -16.10 -16.34 4.95
CA TYR A 113 -16.67 -17.10 3.84
C TYR A 113 -16.41 -18.59 4.03
N PHE A 114 -17.47 -19.39 3.90
CA PHE A 114 -17.41 -20.84 4.01
C PHE A 114 -17.97 -21.50 2.74
N GLY A 115 -17.21 -22.42 2.14
CA GLY A 115 -17.59 -23.12 0.92
C GLY A 115 -16.37 -23.48 0.05
N GLN A 116 -16.60 -23.88 -1.19
CA GLN A 116 -15.53 -24.38 -2.08
C GLN A 116 -15.15 -23.41 -3.20
N ARG A 117 -16.10 -22.56 -3.60
CA ARG A 117 -15.90 -21.55 -4.65
C ARG A 117 -16.70 -20.28 -4.38
N MET A 118 -16.14 -19.13 -4.76
CA MET A 118 -16.91 -17.88 -4.75
C MET A 118 -17.93 -17.85 -5.89
N LYS A 119 -18.95 -17.02 -5.76
CA LYS A 119 -19.76 -16.61 -6.92
C LYS A 119 -18.84 -15.94 -7.95
N PRO A 120 -18.99 -16.24 -9.25
CA PRO A 120 -18.28 -15.48 -10.27
C PRO A 120 -18.64 -14.00 -10.13
N PRO A 121 -17.67 -13.08 -10.27
CA PRO A 121 -17.94 -11.65 -10.16
C PRO A 121 -19.02 -11.22 -11.16
N GLY A 122 -19.93 -10.35 -10.74
CA GLY A 122 -20.93 -9.76 -11.64
C GLY A 122 -20.29 -8.90 -12.73
N GLN A 123 -21.07 -8.55 -13.76
CA GLN A 123 -20.63 -7.75 -14.93
C GLN A 123 -20.00 -6.39 -14.58
N SER A 124 -20.11 -5.92 -13.33
CA SER A 124 -19.58 -4.62 -12.87
C SER A 124 -18.06 -4.60 -12.61
N LEU A 125 -17.39 -5.76 -12.59
CA LEU A 125 -15.97 -5.86 -12.26
C LEU A 125 -15.17 -6.47 -13.43
N SER A 126 -14.97 -5.68 -14.49
CA SER A 126 -14.02 -6.02 -15.56
C SER A 126 -12.58 -5.85 -15.04
N GLY A 127 -12.02 -6.89 -14.44
CA GLY A 127 -10.60 -6.87 -14.08
C GLY A 127 -10.15 -8.05 -13.26
N TYR A 128 -9.53 -9.03 -13.93
CA TYR A 128 -8.54 -9.97 -13.39
C TYR A 128 -8.78 -10.45 -11.95
N TYR A 129 -9.95 -11.04 -11.67
CA TYR A 129 -9.96 -12.09 -10.67
C TYR A 129 -9.17 -13.25 -11.26
N ASN A 130 -7.98 -13.51 -10.72
CA ASN A 130 -7.27 -14.73 -11.06
C ASN A 130 -8.17 -15.89 -10.63
N ASP A 131 -8.28 -16.90 -11.47
CA ASP A 131 -9.11 -18.09 -11.32
C ASP A 131 -8.72 -18.98 -10.11
N GLY A 132 -7.78 -18.51 -9.28
CA GLY A 132 -7.46 -19.03 -7.95
C GLY A 132 -8.38 -18.39 -6.92
N GLY A 133 -9.01 -19.22 -6.09
CA GLY A 133 -10.07 -18.83 -5.17
C GLY A 133 -9.77 -17.63 -4.25
N GLU A 134 -10.82 -17.19 -3.57
CA GLU A 134 -10.73 -16.17 -2.52
C GLU A 134 -9.81 -16.65 -1.39
N ALA A 135 -8.77 -15.87 -1.06
CA ALA A 135 -7.74 -16.25 -0.10
C ALA A 135 -8.28 -16.45 1.33
N SER A 136 -9.41 -15.81 1.65
CA SER A 136 -10.13 -15.97 2.92
C SER A 136 -11.14 -17.13 2.95
N LEU A 137 -11.38 -17.81 1.82
CA LEU A 137 -12.44 -18.82 1.72
C LEU A 137 -12.06 -20.09 2.48
N ILE A 138 -12.86 -20.43 3.48
CA ILE A 138 -12.74 -21.66 4.26
C ILE A 138 -13.42 -22.80 3.51
N ASP A 139 -12.60 -23.68 2.95
CA ASP A 139 -13.02 -24.93 2.33
C ASP A 139 -12.82 -26.11 3.30
N ALA A 140 -13.93 -26.64 3.83
CA ALA A 140 -13.92 -27.76 4.78
C ALA A 140 -13.50 -29.10 4.16
N THR A 141 -13.38 -29.19 2.83
CA THR A 141 -12.91 -30.42 2.17
C THR A 141 -11.39 -30.54 2.12
N LEU A 142 -10.67 -29.48 2.49
CA LEU A 142 -9.22 -29.52 2.60
C LEU A 142 -8.80 -30.22 3.91
N ASN A 143 -7.70 -30.98 3.85
CA ASN A 143 -7.18 -31.68 5.03
C ASN A 143 -6.81 -30.70 6.14
N VAL A 144 -7.30 -30.95 7.35
CA VAL A 144 -7.01 -30.17 8.56
C VAL A 144 -6.40 -31.10 9.61
N GLN A 145 -5.32 -30.67 10.24
CA GLN A 145 -4.75 -31.31 11.42
C GLN A 145 -4.87 -30.37 12.62
N PRO A 146 -5.50 -30.78 13.73
CA PRO A 146 -5.65 -29.93 14.91
C PRO A 146 -4.30 -29.44 15.46
N ARG A 147 -4.18 -28.12 15.65
CA ARG A 147 -3.01 -27.46 16.24
C ARG A 147 -3.46 -26.26 17.09
N PRO A 148 -2.69 -25.87 18.12
CA PRO A 148 -2.90 -24.59 18.78
C PRO A 148 -2.67 -23.45 17.80
N TYR A 149 -3.40 -22.34 17.96
CA TYR A 149 -3.33 -21.22 17.02
C TYR A 149 -1.98 -20.48 16.98
N HIS A 150 -1.08 -20.74 17.92
CA HIS A 150 0.30 -20.24 17.89
C HIS A 150 1.21 -21.01 16.92
N TYR A 151 0.78 -22.17 16.43
CA TYR A 151 1.55 -22.94 15.45
C TYR A 151 1.65 -22.14 14.15
N GLU A 152 2.83 -22.08 13.56
CA GLU A 152 3.08 -21.55 12.22
C GLU A 152 4.12 -22.42 11.50
N ASP A 153 4.05 -22.44 10.18
CA ASP A 153 5.07 -23.02 9.33
C ASP A 153 5.23 -22.20 8.05
N GLY A 154 6.11 -22.66 7.15
CA GLY A 154 6.42 -21.94 5.91
C GLY A 154 5.24 -21.74 4.95
N SER A 155 4.10 -22.42 5.17
CA SER A 155 2.89 -22.17 4.37
C SER A 155 2.22 -20.83 4.73
N LEU A 156 2.46 -20.29 5.93
CA LEU A 156 2.00 -18.99 6.38
C LEU A 156 2.92 -17.86 5.86
N GLY A 157 3.08 -17.80 4.54
CA GLY A 157 3.95 -16.83 3.87
C GLY A 157 3.49 -15.36 3.99
N TYR A 158 4.12 -14.45 3.23
CA TYR A 158 3.89 -13.01 3.34
C TYR A 158 2.48 -12.55 2.92
N ARG A 159 1.85 -13.24 1.96
CA ARG A 159 0.44 -13.02 1.53
C ARG A 159 -0.27 -14.36 1.55
N PRO A 160 -0.67 -14.84 2.74
CA PRO A 160 -1.16 -16.19 2.90
C PRO A 160 -2.53 -16.38 2.25
N ASP A 161 -2.85 -17.62 1.93
CA ASP A 161 -4.12 -18.04 1.35
C ASP A 161 -4.54 -19.32 2.07
N TYR A 162 -5.77 -19.38 2.60
CA TYR A 162 -6.28 -20.53 3.33
C TYR A 162 -6.10 -21.85 2.57
N SER A 163 -6.33 -21.84 1.26
CA SER A 163 -6.23 -23.03 0.41
C SER A 163 -4.79 -23.55 0.29
N SER A 164 -3.80 -22.67 0.44
CA SER A 164 -2.38 -22.97 0.31
C SER A 164 -1.70 -23.31 1.64
N LEU A 165 -2.41 -23.14 2.77
CA LEU A 165 -1.90 -23.54 4.08
C LEU A 165 -1.67 -25.06 4.17
N SER A 166 -0.68 -25.47 4.96
CA SER A 166 -0.52 -26.86 5.38
C SER A 166 -1.73 -27.31 6.20
N PRO A 167 -2.00 -28.63 6.30
CA PRO A 167 -3.06 -29.14 7.17
C PRO A 167 -2.96 -28.64 8.62
N GLU A 168 -1.74 -28.56 9.16
CA GLU A 168 -1.43 -28.08 10.49
C GLU A 168 -1.72 -26.58 10.64
N SER A 169 -1.28 -25.76 9.68
CA SER A 169 -1.56 -24.32 9.66
C SER A 169 -3.04 -24.01 9.46
N ARG A 170 -3.79 -24.83 8.71
CA ARG A 170 -5.25 -24.72 8.66
C ARG A 170 -5.88 -25.00 10.01
N GLY A 171 -5.44 -26.02 10.73
CA GLY A 171 -5.95 -26.32 12.07
C GLY A 171 -5.66 -25.19 13.06
N ALA A 172 -4.46 -24.61 13.02
CA ALA A 172 -4.10 -23.45 13.82
C ALA A 172 -4.98 -22.23 13.49
N TYR A 173 -5.19 -21.93 12.21
CA TYR A 173 -6.08 -20.84 11.78
C TYR A 173 -7.53 -21.04 12.25
N LEU A 174 -8.08 -22.25 12.10
CA LEU A 174 -9.44 -22.56 12.55
C LEU A 174 -9.56 -22.49 14.08
N SER A 175 -8.53 -22.93 14.81
CA SER A 175 -8.43 -22.77 16.27
C SER A 175 -8.44 -21.30 16.69
N TRP A 176 -7.75 -20.43 15.94
CA TRP A 176 -7.80 -18.99 16.17
C TRP A 176 -9.19 -18.40 15.90
N LEU A 177 -9.85 -18.81 14.82
CA LEU A 177 -11.21 -18.36 14.49
C LEU A 177 -12.27 -18.79 15.52
N ALA A 178 -12.05 -19.93 16.19
CA ALA A 178 -12.91 -20.41 17.27
C ALA A 178 -12.67 -19.69 18.61
N SER A 179 -11.57 -18.94 18.73
CA SER A 179 -11.27 -18.12 19.91
C SER A 179 -12.00 -16.76 19.88
N ASP A 180 -11.69 -15.89 20.85
CA ASP A 180 -12.15 -14.50 20.86
C ASP A 180 -11.44 -13.60 19.80
N ARG A 181 -10.43 -14.13 19.11
CA ARG A 181 -9.61 -13.41 18.12
C ARG A 181 -8.96 -12.15 18.72
N GLY A 182 -8.62 -12.19 20.01
CA GLY A 182 -8.04 -11.08 20.78
C GLY A 182 -6.56 -11.26 21.15
N ASP A 183 -5.96 -12.43 20.88
CA ASP A 183 -4.58 -12.73 21.28
C ASP A 183 -3.55 -12.11 20.32
N VAL A 184 -2.77 -11.14 20.83
CA VAL A 184 -1.72 -10.43 20.10
C VAL A 184 -0.53 -11.30 19.71
N SER A 185 -0.36 -12.46 20.36
CA SER A 185 0.72 -13.41 20.08
C SER A 185 0.41 -14.35 18.93
N CYS A 186 -0.81 -14.32 18.38
CA CYS A 186 -1.17 -15.07 17.18
C CYS A 186 -0.30 -14.65 15.98
N PRO A 187 0.16 -15.60 15.15
CA PRO A 187 0.79 -15.29 13.88
C PRO A 187 -0.07 -14.34 13.04
N ILE A 188 0.49 -13.19 12.66
CA ILE A 188 -0.27 -12.12 11.99
C ILE A 188 -0.84 -12.55 10.63
N GLY A 189 -0.22 -13.55 9.98
CA GLY A 189 -0.69 -14.11 8.72
C GLY A 189 -2.15 -14.62 8.81
N TYR A 190 -2.51 -15.26 9.92
CA TYR A 190 -3.88 -15.73 10.17
C TYR A 190 -4.88 -14.57 10.25
N VAL A 191 -4.50 -13.49 10.94
CA VAL A 191 -5.31 -12.26 11.04
C VAL A 191 -5.49 -11.62 9.67
N PHE A 192 -4.47 -11.66 8.80
CA PHE A 192 -4.59 -11.20 7.42
C PHE A 192 -5.57 -12.03 6.59
N ILE A 193 -5.54 -13.37 6.68
CA ILE A 193 -6.52 -14.22 5.98
C ILE A 193 -7.95 -13.83 6.37
N TYR A 194 -8.19 -13.59 7.66
CA TYR A 194 -9.49 -13.14 8.15
C TYR A 194 -9.85 -11.73 7.65
N LEU A 195 -8.91 -10.78 7.69
CA LEU A 195 -9.08 -9.43 7.16
C LEU A 195 -9.46 -9.45 5.66
N TYR A 196 -8.93 -10.39 4.87
CA TYR A 196 -9.26 -10.49 3.44
C TYR A 196 -10.75 -10.75 3.20
N GLY A 197 -11.40 -11.52 4.07
CA GLY A 197 -12.84 -11.77 4.02
C GLY A 197 -13.65 -10.52 4.35
N LEU A 198 -13.30 -9.82 5.43
CA LEU A 198 -13.91 -8.54 5.81
C LEU A 198 -13.78 -7.50 4.69
N GLU A 199 -12.58 -7.40 4.12
CA GLU A 199 -12.24 -6.48 3.04
C GLU A 199 -13.07 -6.76 1.78
N ARG A 200 -13.20 -8.03 1.38
CA ARG A 200 -14.08 -8.42 0.27
C ARG A 200 -15.53 -8.03 0.55
N ARG A 201 -16.04 -8.40 1.73
CA ARG A 201 -17.44 -8.13 2.09
C ARG A 201 -17.76 -6.65 2.04
N ALA A 202 -16.86 -5.83 2.57
CA ALA A 202 -17.00 -4.39 2.64
C ALA A 202 -16.84 -3.66 1.29
N LEU A 203 -15.99 -4.15 0.38
CA LEU A 203 -15.63 -3.42 -0.85
C LEU A 203 -16.28 -3.95 -2.12
N VAL A 204 -16.48 -5.27 -2.19
CA VAL A 204 -17.00 -5.96 -3.37
C VAL A 204 -18.46 -6.28 -3.16
N ASP A 205 -18.75 -7.12 -2.15
CA ASP A 205 -20.09 -7.60 -1.92
C ASP A 205 -21.03 -6.45 -1.51
N SER A 206 -20.57 -5.42 -0.80
CA SER A 206 -21.39 -4.25 -0.45
C SER A 206 -21.94 -3.45 -1.64
N ARG A 207 -21.34 -3.62 -2.81
CA ARG A 207 -21.72 -2.94 -4.06
C ARG A 207 -22.65 -3.80 -4.90
N ASP A 208 -22.38 -5.09 -4.95
CA ASP A 208 -23.12 -6.06 -5.77
C ASP A 208 -24.32 -6.64 -5.03
N GLU A 209 -24.17 -6.86 -3.73
CA GLU A 209 -25.18 -7.32 -2.79
C GLU A 209 -25.56 -6.13 -1.89
N ASN A 210 -26.85 -5.83 -1.79
CA ASN A 210 -27.33 -4.73 -0.95
C ASN A 210 -27.22 -5.12 0.54
N ILE A 211 -26.00 -5.10 1.08
CA ILE A 211 -25.74 -5.36 2.50
C ILE A 211 -26.43 -4.30 3.35
N SER A 212 -26.99 -4.70 4.49
CA SER A 212 -27.64 -3.76 5.40
C SER A 212 -26.63 -2.80 6.02
N ASP A 213 -27.10 -1.61 6.41
CA ASP A 213 -26.27 -0.63 7.10
C ASP A 213 -25.75 -1.17 8.45
N ASP A 214 -26.53 -2.00 9.15
CA ASP A 214 -26.14 -2.61 10.42
C ASP A 214 -25.02 -3.65 10.24
N GLU A 215 -25.08 -4.46 9.18
CA GLU A 215 -23.99 -5.36 8.80
C GLU A 215 -22.73 -4.57 8.48
N PHE A 216 -22.85 -3.48 7.70
CA PHE A 216 -21.69 -2.65 7.34
C PHE A 216 -21.05 -1.97 8.56
N ARG A 217 -21.86 -1.46 9.51
CA ARG A 217 -21.36 -0.95 10.79
C ARG A 217 -20.63 -2.03 11.59
N SER A 218 -21.21 -3.22 11.64
CA SER A 218 -20.62 -4.35 12.37
C SER A 218 -19.26 -4.77 11.78
N LEU A 219 -19.15 -4.81 10.44
CA LEU A 219 -17.88 -5.01 9.73
C LEU A 219 -16.86 -3.90 10.07
N PHE A 220 -17.30 -2.64 10.07
CA PHE A 220 -16.44 -1.50 10.38
C PHE A 220 -15.87 -1.60 11.80
N SER A 221 -16.74 -1.87 12.79
CA SER A 221 -16.35 -2.06 14.19
C SER A 221 -15.40 -3.24 14.37
N GLU A 222 -15.59 -4.33 13.64
CA GLU A 222 -14.69 -5.48 13.69
C GLU A 222 -13.30 -5.15 13.14
N VAL A 223 -13.21 -4.42 12.01
CA VAL A 223 -11.93 -3.94 11.46
C VAL A 223 -11.23 -2.99 12.45
N GLU A 224 -11.98 -2.11 13.10
CA GLU A 224 -11.44 -1.22 14.13
C GLU A 224 -10.93 -2.00 15.35
N ARG A 225 -11.71 -2.97 15.85
CA ARG A 225 -11.30 -3.86 16.95
C ARG A 225 -10.00 -4.59 16.63
N LEU A 226 -9.89 -5.21 15.45
CA LEU A 226 -8.67 -5.90 15.02
C LEU A 226 -7.48 -4.94 14.98
N ARG A 227 -7.68 -3.72 14.45
CA ARG A 227 -6.62 -2.70 14.38
C ARG A 227 -6.12 -2.31 15.77
N LEU A 228 -6.99 -2.24 16.78
CA LEU A 228 -6.63 -1.94 18.16
C LEU A 228 -5.85 -3.10 18.79
N VAL A 229 -6.33 -4.34 18.63
CA VAL A 229 -5.65 -5.54 19.16
C VAL A 229 -4.25 -5.68 18.56
N PHE A 230 -4.12 -5.58 17.23
CA PHE A 230 -2.86 -5.79 16.51
C PHE A 230 -2.16 -4.48 16.15
N PHE A 231 -2.33 -3.43 16.97
CA PHE A 231 -1.88 -2.07 16.66
C PHE A 231 -0.38 -1.98 16.38
N ASP A 232 0.45 -2.74 17.10
CA ASP A 232 1.91 -2.67 16.98
C ASP A 232 2.43 -3.17 15.63
N ASN A 233 1.66 -4.01 14.92
CA ASN A 233 2.04 -4.46 13.59
C ASN A 233 1.86 -3.34 12.56
N ARG A 234 2.97 -2.75 12.12
CA ARG A 234 2.98 -1.61 11.19
C ARG A 234 2.21 -1.87 9.89
N SER A 235 2.37 -3.05 9.29
CA SER A 235 1.71 -3.41 8.03
C SER A 235 0.21 -3.57 8.23
N PHE A 236 -0.19 -4.29 9.28
CA PHE A 236 -1.60 -4.50 9.60
C PHE A 236 -2.31 -3.17 9.93
N ARG A 237 -1.67 -2.32 10.74
CA ARG A 237 -2.15 -0.96 11.04
C ARG A 237 -2.31 -0.12 9.77
N HIS A 238 -1.39 -0.23 8.82
CA HIS A 238 -1.49 0.49 7.54
C HIS A 238 -2.68 0.03 6.70
N TYR A 239 -2.84 -1.29 6.49
CA TYR A 239 -3.94 -1.82 5.68
C TYR A 239 -5.31 -1.57 6.30
N THR A 240 -5.46 -1.82 7.61
CA THR A 240 -6.72 -1.55 8.33
C THR A 240 -7.09 -0.06 8.32
N SER A 241 -6.11 0.85 8.48
CA SER A 241 -6.38 2.29 8.39
C SER A 241 -6.88 2.68 6.99
N GLN A 242 -6.27 2.17 5.92
CA GLN A 242 -6.75 2.43 4.56
C GLN A 242 -8.13 1.81 4.29
N LEU A 243 -8.42 0.62 4.84
CA LEU A 243 -9.72 -0.03 4.69
C LEU A 243 -10.82 0.78 5.39
N LEU A 244 -10.60 1.23 6.63
CA LEU A 244 -11.54 2.07 7.37
C LEU A 244 -11.81 3.39 6.62
N GLU A 245 -10.78 3.99 6.03
CA GLU A 245 -10.95 5.17 5.17
C GLU A 245 -11.82 4.86 3.93
N ALA A 246 -11.54 3.74 3.24
CA ALA A 246 -12.33 3.32 2.09
C ALA A 246 -13.80 3.08 2.46
N MET A 247 -14.05 2.38 3.57
CA MET A 247 -15.40 2.10 4.07
C MET A 247 -16.16 3.40 4.39
N THR A 248 -15.50 4.37 5.03
CA THR A 248 -16.08 5.68 5.32
C THR A 248 -16.46 6.41 4.03
N ILE A 249 -15.62 6.35 2.99
CA ILE A 249 -15.89 6.98 1.69
C ILE A 249 -17.04 6.28 0.95
N LEU A 250 -17.17 4.95 1.07
CA LEU A 250 -18.26 4.19 0.46
C LEU A 250 -19.64 4.53 1.06
N ARG A 251 -19.68 5.02 2.30
CA ARG A 251 -20.90 5.35 3.04
C ARG A 251 -20.77 6.70 3.77
N LEU A 252 -20.46 7.78 3.04
CA LEU A 252 -20.24 9.14 3.58
C LEU A 252 -21.41 9.72 4.40
N GLY A 253 -22.63 9.19 4.28
CA GLY A 253 -23.80 9.61 5.06
C GLY A 253 -24.04 8.80 6.33
N MET A 254 -23.19 7.82 6.61
CA MET A 254 -23.28 6.99 7.80
C MET A 254 -22.38 7.57 8.90
N GLU A 255 -22.96 7.84 10.07
CA GLU A 255 -22.19 8.15 11.29
C GLU A 255 -21.41 6.90 11.70
N LEU A 256 -20.20 6.76 11.14
CA LEU A 256 -19.21 5.77 11.54
C LEU A 256 -18.29 6.47 12.54
N SER A 257 -18.53 6.22 13.83
CA SER A 257 -17.70 6.73 14.90
C SER A 257 -16.26 6.29 14.67
N THR A 258 -15.38 7.26 14.56
CA THR A 258 -13.95 7.05 14.41
C THR A 258 -13.25 7.77 15.55
N ASP A 259 -13.61 7.42 16.79
CA ASP A 259 -12.98 7.98 17.99
C ASP A 259 -11.45 7.79 17.92
N THR A 260 -11.00 6.73 17.25
CA THR A 260 -9.59 6.42 17.00
C THR A 260 -8.93 7.19 15.84
N CYS A 261 -9.68 7.89 14.96
CA CYS A 261 -9.07 8.59 13.82
C CYS A 261 -8.65 10.04 14.12
N ASN A 262 -9.10 10.60 15.25
CA ASN A 262 -8.79 11.98 15.61
C ASN A 262 -7.38 12.15 16.17
N GLU A 263 -6.77 11.12 16.77
CA GLU A 263 -5.48 11.30 17.47
C GLU A 263 -4.24 10.90 16.68
N VAL A 264 -4.32 9.92 15.76
CA VAL A 264 -3.13 9.44 15.04
C VAL A 264 -3.48 8.97 13.61
N GLY A 265 -3.43 9.90 12.65
CA GLY A 265 -2.90 9.54 11.32
C GLY A 265 -3.86 9.35 10.16
N PHE A 266 -4.68 10.34 9.82
CA PHE A 266 -4.99 10.60 8.40
C PHE A 266 -3.81 11.25 7.70
N SER A 267 -2.68 10.53 7.69
CA SER A 267 -1.49 10.92 6.97
C SER A 267 -1.74 10.78 5.47
N ASN A 268 -2.11 11.84 4.76
CA ASN A 268 -2.38 11.82 3.30
C ASN A 268 -3.42 10.81 2.82
N GLY A 269 -4.31 10.42 3.73
CA GLY A 269 -5.35 9.45 3.47
C GLY A 269 -6.27 9.87 2.34
N MET A 270 -7.03 8.90 1.83
CA MET A 270 -8.13 9.13 0.91
C MET A 270 -9.16 10.11 1.50
N ILE A 271 -9.45 10.04 2.80
CA ILE A 271 -10.35 10.98 3.49
C ILE A 271 -9.80 12.40 3.46
N PHE A 272 -8.50 12.57 3.74
CA PHE A 272 -7.87 13.90 3.69
C PHE A 272 -7.99 14.49 2.28
N LYS A 273 -7.65 13.71 1.25
CA LYS A 273 -7.77 14.12 -0.16
C LYS A 273 -9.20 14.52 -0.51
N LEU A 274 -10.19 13.72 -0.11
CA LEU A 274 -11.60 14.02 -0.33
C LEU A 274 -12.01 15.33 0.37
N SER A 275 -11.63 15.51 1.64
CA SER A 275 -11.95 16.73 2.41
C SER A 275 -11.34 17.98 1.78
N LEU A 276 -10.10 17.88 1.31
CA LEU A 276 -9.37 18.97 0.68
C LEU A 276 -10.01 19.32 -0.67
N SER A 277 -10.32 18.31 -1.49
CA SER A 277 -11.03 18.49 -2.76
C SER A 277 -12.40 19.16 -2.58
N LYS A 278 -13.19 18.76 -1.58
CA LYS A 278 -14.47 19.41 -1.24
C LYS A 278 -14.29 20.87 -0.82
N ALA A 279 -13.29 21.17 0.01
CA ALA A 279 -13.00 22.53 0.44
C ALA A 279 -12.61 23.43 -0.75
N VAL A 280 -11.76 22.92 -1.66
CA VAL A 280 -11.33 23.63 -2.86
C VAL A 280 -12.50 23.89 -3.81
N ASP A 281 -13.37 22.90 -4.01
CA ASP A 281 -14.56 23.02 -4.85
C ASP A 281 -15.54 24.09 -4.31
N ALA A 282 -15.73 24.12 -2.99
CA ALA A 282 -16.56 25.11 -2.30
C ALA A 282 -15.90 26.50 -2.17
N GLY A 283 -14.67 26.69 -2.65
CA GLY A 283 -13.92 27.95 -2.50
C GLY A 283 -13.57 28.29 -1.04
N MET A 284 -13.60 27.30 -0.15
CA MET A 284 -13.31 27.47 1.26
C MET A 284 -11.80 27.62 1.51
N PRO A 285 -11.38 28.42 2.49
CA PRO A 285 -9.97 28.55 2.85
C PRO A 285 -9.43 27.22 3.40
N VAL A 286 -8.27 26.80 2.92
CA VAL A 286 -7.53 25.66 3.48
C VAL A 286 -6.96 26.10 4.82
N SER A 287 -7.40 25.45 5.90
CA SER A 287 -6.93 25.80 7.25
C SER A 287 -5.45 25.46 7.46
N ALA A 288 -4.84 26.07 8.48
CA ALA A 288 -3.46 25.77 8.88
C ALA A 288 -3.23 24.27 9.19
N GLY A 289 -4.24 23.60 9.73
CA GLY A 289 -4.20 22.16 10.00
C GLY A 289 -4.16 21.32 8.71
N GLN A 290 -5.05 21.62 7.77
CA GLN A 290 -5.08 20.95 6.46
C GLN A 290 -3.80 21.22 5.67
N ALA A 291 -3.30 22.45 5.68
CA ALA A 291 -2.05 22.81 5.02
C ALA A 291 -0.85 22.05 5.61
N LEU A 292 -0.78 21.89 6.94
CA LEU A 292 0.28 21.12 7.59
C LEU A 292 0.23 19.64 7.18
N THR A 293 -0.96 19.04 7.16
CA THR A 293 -1.16 17.66 6.71
C THR A 293 -0.75 17.50 5.25
N TRP A 294 -1.15 18.43 4.39
CA TRP A 294 -0.74 18.42 2.98
C TRP A 294 0.79 18.46 2.84
N VAL A 295 1.45 19.39 3.54
CA VAL A 295 2.92 19.55 3.51
C VAL A 295 3.65 18.29 3.96
N LYS A 296 3.19 17.67 5.05
CA LYS A 296 3.81 16.47 5.60
C LYS A 296 3.83 15.30 4.61
N HIS A 297 2.98 15.34 3.59
CA HIS A 297 2.76 14.21 2.69
C HIS A 297 2.80 14.54 1.21
N HIS A 298 3.24 15.74 0.86
CA HIS A 298 3.44 16.09 -0.54
C HIS A 298 4.64 15.32 -1.08
N ALA A 299 4.47 14.62 -2.21
CA ALA A 299 5.50 13.74 -2.78
C ALA A 299 6.83 14.46 -3.08
N GLU A 300 6.78 15.75 -3.39
CA GLU A 300 7.93 16.58 -3.75
C GLU A 300 8.52 17.34 -2.56
N TYR A 301 7.90 17.26 -1.37
CA TYR A 301 8.33 17.98 -0.18
C TYR A 301 8.57 17.02 0.99
N ALA A 302 9.84 16.65 1.20
CA ALA A 302 10.25 15.89 2.36
C ALA A 302 10.67 16.84 3.50
N LEU A 303 10.05 16.69 4.67
CA LEU A 303 10.47 17.41 5.87
C LEU A 303 11.92 17.03 6.24
N ARG A 304 12.74 18.05 6.51
CA ARG A 304 14.11 17.87 7.02
C ARG A 304 14.11 17.23 8.41
N THR A 305 15.22 16.61 8.78
CA THR A 305 15.39 15.89 10.06
C THR A 305 14.93 16.65 11.31
N PRO A 306 15.21 17.95 11.49
CA PRO A 306 14.73 18.69 12.66
C PRO A 306 13.19 18.75 12.74
N ALA A 307 12.52 19.03 11.62
CA ALA A 307 11.06 19.06 11.56
C ALA A 307 10.41 17.68 11.79
N ARG A 308 11.14 16.60 11.49
CA ARG A 308 10.71 15.23 11.77
C ARG A 308 10.89 14.85 13.25
N ARG A 309 12.02 15.21 13.86
CA ARG A 309 12.33 14.90 15.27
C ARG A 309 11.51 15.76 16.24
N CYS A 310 11.32 17.03 15.91
CA CYS A 310 10.55 18.00 16.69
C CYS A 310 9.19 18.27 16.01
N ALA A 311 8.42 17.21 15.75
CA ALA A 311 7.20 17.28 14.96
C ALA A 311 6.09 18.12 15.61
N LYS A 312 6.06 18.16 16.95
CA LYS A 312 5.08 18.94 17.73
C LYS A 312 5.38 20.44 17.61
N GLU A 313 6.63 20.82 17.85
CA GLU A 313 7.14 22.19 17.77
C GLU A 313 7.03 22.72 16.34
N PHE A 314 7.42 21.90 15.36
CA PHE A 314 7.24 22.24 13.95
C PHE A 314 5.77 22.49 13.61
N ALA A 315 4.85 21.65 14.09
CA ALA A 315 3.42 21.82 13.84
C ALA A 315 2.89 23.15 14.42
N VAL A 316 3.31 23.51 15.63
CA VAL A 316 2.94 24.79 16.26
C VAL A 316 3.47 25.97 15.45
N LEU A 317 4.77 25.98 15.16
CA LEU A 317 5.42 27.05 14.40
C LEU A 317 4.86 27.19 12.98
N PHE A 318 4.59 26.07 12.32
CA PHE A 318 3.98 26.06 10.99
C PHE A 318 2.61 26.72 11.03
N LYS A 319 1.73 26.31 11.96
CA LYS A 319 0.38 26.87 12.09
C LYS A 319 0.41 28.37 12.36
N GLN A 320 1.26 28.81 13.29
CA GLN A 320 1.42 30.25 13.60
C GLN A 320 1.87 31.05 12.37
N ARG A 321 2.93 30.60 11.67
CA ARG A 321 3.42 31.29 10.46
C ARG A 321 2.40 31.27 9.32
N TYR A 322 1.65 30.18 9.19
CA TYR A 322 0.59 30.07 8.20
C TYR A 322 -0.53 31.07 8.46
N THR A 323 -1.01 31.17 9.70
CA THR A 323 -2.05 32.14 10.09
C THR A 323 -1.58 33.58 9.95
N ILE A 324 -0.33 33.90 10.27
CA ILE A 324 0.23 35.25 10.04
C ILE A 324 0.21 35.62 8.55
N LYS A 325 0.49 34.66 7.66
CA LYS A 325 0.60 34.92 6.22
C LYS A 325 -0.75 34.88 5.49
N TYR A 326 -1.64 33.97 5.87
CA TYR A 326 -2.87 33.67 5.13
C TYR A 326 -4.16 33.86 5.94
N GLY A 327 -4.07 34.35 7.19
CA GLY A 327 -5.22 34.53 8.06
C GLY A 327 -5.98 33.23 8.29
N ASP A 328 -7.26 33.23 7.92
CA ASP A 328 -8.18 32.09 8.04
C ASP A 328 -7.81 30.92 7.12
N GLY A 329 -7.04 31.19 6.06
CA GLY A 329 -6.43 30.17 5.22
C GLY A 329 -6.33 30.55 3.76
N MET A 330 -5.64 29.70 3.02
CA MET A 330 -5.38 29.92 1.59
C MET A 330 -6.55 29.41 0.75
N ILE A 331 -7.10 30.27 -0.10
CA ILE A 331 -8.09 29.87 -1.10
C ILE A 331 -7.36 29.36 -2.34
N ILE A 332 -7.69 28.14 -2.76
CA ILE A 332 -7.04 27.48 -3.91
C ILE A 332 -8.03 27.44 -5.05
N LYS A 333 -7.60 27.89 -6.22
CA LYS A 333 -8.43 27.83 -7.42
C LYS A 333 -8.54 26.36 -7.90
N PRO A 334 -9.76 25.87 -8.18
CA PRO A 334 -9.94 24.54 -8.76
C PRO A 334 -9.15 24.35 -10.06
N ASN A 335 -8.53 23.18 -10.22
CA ASN A 335 -7.83 22.83 -11.45
C ASN A 335 -8.69 21.89 -12.32
N LYS A 336 -8.18 21.57 -13.53
CA LYS A 336 -8.87 20.64 -14.46
C LYS A 336 -8.72 19.18 -14.06
N THR A 337 -7.76 18.83 -13.21
CA THR A 337 -7.54 17.46 -12.76
C THR A 337 -8.67 17.03 -11.83
N ARG A 338 -9.20 15.82 -12.01
CA ARG A 338 -10.28 15.28 -11.16
C ARG A 338 -9.75 14.31 -10.12
N LEU A 339 -10.36 14.34 -8.94
CA LEU A 339 -10.01 13.48 -7.83
C LEU A 339 -10.27 12.02 -8.22
N ARG A 340 -9.24 11.19 -8.05
CA ARG A 340 -9.36 9.73 -8.07
C ARG A 340 -8.82 9.17 -6.77
N LEU A 341 -9.61 8.30 -6.15
CA LEU A 341 -9.27 7.60 -4.92
C LEU A 341 -9.22 6.11 -5.22
N ASP A 342 -8.01 5.60 -5.40
CA ASP A 342 -7.78 4.18 -5.67
C ASP A 342 -7.33 3.48 -4.38
N TYR A 343 -8.10 2.49 -3.96
CA TYR A 343 -7.80 1.63 -2.84
C TYR A 343 -7.00 0.40 -3.30
N ARG A 344 -5.98 0.03 -2.51
CA ARG A 344 -5.17 -1.17 -2.73
C ARG A 344 -5.43 -2.19 -1.62
N PRO A 345 -6.13 -3.29 -1.91
CA PRO A 345 -6.44 -4.31 -0.92
C PRO A 345 -5.22 -4.98 -0.29
N ALA A 346 -5.39 -5.43 0.94
CA ALA A 346 -4.47 -6.37 1.58
C ALA A 346 -4.61 -7.77 0.96
N SER A 347 -5.82 -8.16 0.60
CA SER A 347 -6.14 -9.45 -0.03
C SER A 347 -5.42 -9.61 -1.37
N PRO A 348 -4.72 -10.74 -1.59
CA PRO A 348 -4.14 -11.06 -2.90
C PRO A 348 -5.21 -11.43 -3.94
N SER A 349 -6.43 -11.77 -3.51
CA SER A 349 -7.52 -12.18 -4.39
C SER A 349 -8.37 -11.01 -4.91
N LEU A 350 -8.15 -9.79 -4.40
CA LEU A 350 -8.89 -8.60 -4.79
C LEU A 350 -8.04 -7.66 -5.65
N PRO A 351 -8.55 -7.17 -6.80
CA PRO A 351 -7.90 -6.11 -7.56
C PRO A 351 -8.01 -4.77 -6.82
N GLY A 352 -7.21 -3.78 -7.22
CA GLY A 352 -7.40 -2.40 -6.76
C GLY A 352 -8.80 -1.89 -7.11
N VAL A 353 -9.43 -1.18 -6.18
CA VAL A 353 -10.80 -0.65 -6.34
C VAL A 353 -10.75 0.87 -6.41
N SER A 354 -11.37 1.45 -7.44
CA SER A 354 -11.59 2.91 -7.46
C SER A 354 -12.86 3.22 -6.66
N LEU A 355 -12.72 4.09 -5.65
CA LEU A 355 -13.82 4.46 -4.78
C LEU A 355 -14.75 5.46 -5.47
N PRO A 356 -16.08 5.36 -5.27
CA PRO A 356 -17.03 6.31 -5.83
C PRO A 356 -16.84 7.68 -5.18
N VAL A 357 -16.43 8.65 -5.98
CA VAL A 357 -16.30 10.05 -5.57
C VAL A 357 -17.03 10.94 -6.56
N SER A 358 -17.66 12.01 -6.07
CA SER A 358 -18.23 13.06 -6.92
C SER A 358 -17.16 13.72 -7.79
N ASP A 359 -17.57 14.39 -8.88
CA ASP A 359 -16.65 15.10 -9.78
C ASP A 359 -16.00 16.31 -9.09
N LEU A 360 -14.95 16.05 -8.31
CA LEU A 360 -14.23 17.04 -7.52
C LEU A 360 -12.85 17.32 -8.12
N PRO A 361 -12.31 18.55 -7.97
CA PRO A 361 -10.94 18.87 -8.39
C PRO A 361 -9.91 18.10 -7.53
N ASP A 362 -8.79 17.66 -8.13
CA ASP A 362 -7.64 17.12 -7.38
C ASP A 362 -6.58 18.22 -7.18
N PRO A 363 -6.46 18.80 -5.97
CA PRO A 363 -5.54 19.89 -5.72
C PRO A 363 -4.06 19.46 -5.78
N ARG A 364 -3.72 18.16 -5.86
CA ARG A 364 -2.32 17.69 -5.94
C ARG A 364 -1.54 18.24 -7.13
N GLY A 365 -2.23 18.54 -8.25
CA GLY A 365 -1.62 19.13 -9.44
C GLY A 365 -1.53 20.66 -9.40
N ALA A 366 -2.23 21.31 -8.46
CA ALA A 366 -1.95 22.71 -8.16
C ALA A 366 -0.70 22.71 -7.30
N THR A 367 0.47 22.87 -7.95
CA THR A 367 1.69 23.17 -7.23
C THR A 367 1.36 24.35 -6.32
N PRO A 368 1.49 24.17 -5.01
CA PRO A 368 1.56 25.33 -4.15
C PRO A 368 2.80 26.07 -4.66
N GLU A 369 2.63 27.27 -5.25
CA GLU A 369 3.74 28.05 -5.79
C GLU A 369 4.96 27.95 -4.86
N PRO A 370 6.20 27.91 -5.35
CA PRO A 370 7.38 27.80 -4.48
C PRO A 370 7.52 28.93 -3.44
N GLN A 371 6.65 29.95 -3.48
CA GLN A 371 6.50 30.97 -2.44
C GLN A 371 5.57 30.56 -1.28
N ILE A 372 4.85 29.44 -1.38
CA ILE A 372 3.84 28.96 -0.42
C ILE A 372 4.47 28.25 0.77
N PHE A 373 5.63 27.61 0.55
CA PHE A 373 6.37 26.96 1.61
C PHE A 373 7.51 27.87 2.05
N PRO A 374 7.50 28.39 3.29
CA PRO A 374 8.67 29.09 3.78
C PRO A 374 9.83 28.10 3.63
N SER A 375 10.83 28.51 2.84
CA SER A 375 12.12 27.85 2.86
C SER A 375 12.48 27.70 4.33
N ALA A 376 12.57 26.46 4.82
CA ALA A 376 12.98 26.18 6.19
C ALA A 376 14.49 26.47 6.29
N LYS A 377 14.88 27.73 6.04
CA LYS A 377 16.08 28.34 6.58
C LYS A 377 15.71 28.72 8.00
N ILE A 378 15.95 27.77 8.90
CA ILE A 378 16.15 28.12 10.31
C ILE A 378 17.37 29.03 10.28
N ILE A 379 17.13 30.33 10.50
CA ILE A 379 18.21 31.29 10.78
C ILE A 379 18.72 30.88 12.17
N PRO A 380 20.03 30.59 12.35
CA PRO A 380 20.57 30.40 13.69
C PRO A 380 20.45 31.74 14.42
N GLY A 381 19.74 31.72 15.54
CA GLY A 381 19.77 32.81 16.51
C GLY A 381 21.08 32.86 17.26
#